data_AF-A0A535DW55-F1
#
_entry.id   AF-A0A535DW55-F1
#
_cell.length_a   1.000
_cell.length_b   1.000
_cell.length_c   1.000
_cell.angle_alpha   90.00
_cell.angle_beta   90.00
_cell.angle_gamma   90.00
#
_symmetry.space_group_name_H-M   'P 1'
#
loop_
_entity.id
_entity.type
_entity.pdbx_description
1 polymer ?
#
loop_
_entity_poly.entity_id
_entity_poly.type
_entity_poly.pdbx_seq_one_letter_code
_entity_poly.pdbx_strand_id
1 'polypeptide(L)'
;MAEERRPHLPPWNWTQLTGAMRRAEFEALAEWVADLQQAYGRWVRLPPCWPCHRALRTELTAFWYWRQHIDTGANATPEESVRWHQSLRMSAQAWAEAFGGCRHESVGEVDEERDVREAMLEAATPYLDRVTGQPSRASEA
;
A
#
# COMPACT_ATOMS: atom_id res chain seq x y z
N MET A 1 -2.66 -0.56 -32.78
CA MET A 1 -1.43 0.11 -32.30
C MET A 1 -1.38 -0.12 -30.80
N ALA A 2 -0.36 -0.82 -30.31
CA ALA A 2 -0.21 -1.03 -28.87
C ALA A 2 0.24 0.29 -28.27
N GLU A 3 -0.62 0.90 -27.45
CA GLU A 3 -0.28 2.08 -26.67
C GLU A 3 0.89 1.69 -25.77
N GLU A 4 2.05 2.32 -25.97
CA GLU A 4 3.20 2.20 -25.09
C GLU A 4 2.75 2.58 -23.68
N ARG A 5 2.43 1.58 -22.86
CA ARG A 5 2.20 1.76 -21.42
C ARG A 5 3.52 2.24 -20.84
N ARG A 6 3.70 3.56 -20.79
CA ARG A 6 4.77 4.18 -20.01
C ARG A 6 4.66 3.61 -18.60
N PRO A 7 5.78 3.23 -17.95
CA PRO A 7 5.74 2.76 -16.58
C PRO A 7 5.02 3.82 -15.75
N HIS A 8 3.83 3.47 -15.27
CA HIS A 8 3.06 4.34 -14.40
C HIS A 8 3.96 4.59 -13.17
N LEU A 9 4.25 5.85 -12.85
CA LEU A 9 4.90 6.12 -11.59
C LEU A 9 3.88 5.81 -10.50
N PRO A 10 4.24 5.05 -9.45
CA PRO A 10 3.36 4.78 -8.34
C PRO A 10 2.75 6.09 -7.82
N PRO A 11 1.43 6.18 -7.67
CA PRO A 11 0.79 7.32 -7.04
C PRO A 11 1.02 7.19 -5.53
N TRP A 12 2.27 7.43 -5.09
CA TRP A 12 2.63 7.47 -3.67
C TRP A 12 1.68 8.37 -2.88
N ASN A 13 1.08 9.35 -3.56
CA ASN A 13 0.00 10.16 -3.05
C ASN A 13 -1.33 9.94 -3.81
N TRP A 14 -2.06 8.89 -3.45
CA TRP A 14 -3.41 8.58 -3.96
C TRP A 14 -4.42 9.75 -3.84
N THR A 15 -4.19 10.69 -2.91
CA THR A 15 -5.07 11.86 -2.73
C THR A 15 -4.95 12.88 -3.85
N GLN A 16 -3.82 12.90 -4.57
CA GLN A 16 -3.59 13.78 -5.72
C GLN A 16 -4.21 13.24 -7.01
N LEU A 17 -4.65 11.99 -7.03
CA LEU A 17 -5.38 11.43 -8.17
C LEU A 17 -6.81 11.96 -8.21
N THR A 18 -7.28 12.29 -9.42
CA THR A 18 -8.70 12.52 -9.67
C THR A 18 -9.50 11.24 -9.37
N GLY A 19 -10.81 11.36 -9.13
CA GLY A 19 -11.66 10.19 -8.86
C GLY A 19 -11.63 9.14 -9.97
N ALA A 20 -11.55 9.56 -11.24
CA ALA A 20 -11.44 8.66 -12.38
C ALA A 20 -10.08 7.94 -12.43
N MET A 21 -8.98 8.66 -12.21
CA MET A 21 -7.64 8.06 -12.16
C MET A 21 -7.53 7.09 -10.99
N ARG A 22 -8.04 7.47 -9.82
CA ARG A 22 -8.07 6.60 -8.63
C ARG A 22 -8.83 5.31 -8.93
N ARG A 23 -10.00 5.38 -9.57
CA ARG A 23 -10.76 4.20 -9.96
C ARG A 23 -9.95 3.29 -10.89
N ALA A 24 -9.36 3.83 -11.94
CA ALA A 24 -8.58 3.05 -12.90
C ALA A 24 -7.37 2.35 -12.24
N GLU A 25 -6.65 3.05 -11.37
CA GLU A 25 -5.52 2.47 -10.62
C GLU A 25 -5.98 1.37 -9.65
N PHE A 26 -7.14 1.53 -9.01
CA PHE A 26 -7.73 0.49 -8.16
C PHE A 26 -8.15 -0.74 -8.94
N GLU A 27 -8.75 -0.57 -10.13
CA GLU A 27 -9.15 -1.68 -11.01
C GLU A 27 -7.92 -2.47 -11.48
N ALA A 28 -6.86 -1.78 -11.91
CA ALA A 28 -5.61 -2.41 -12.32
C ALA A 28 -4.90 -3.12 -11.16
N LEU A 29 -4.90 -2.52 -9.96
CA LEU A 29 -4.38 -3.18 -8.76
C LEU A 29 -5.19 -4.43 -8.42
N ALA A 30 -6.53 -4.39 -8.53
CA ALA A 30 -7.39 -5.53 -8.23
C ALA A 30 -7.16 -6.70 -9.20
N GLU A 31 -6.98 -6.41 -10.49
CA GLU A 31 -6.59 -7.40 -11.50
C GLU A 31 -5.26 -8.07 -11.13
N TRP A 32 -4.24 -7.25 -10.84
CA TRP A 32 -2.93 -7.77 -10.44
C TRP A 32 -2.97 -8.58 -9.14
N VAL A 33 -3.77 -8.17 -8.15
CA VAL A 33 -3.95 -8.93 -6.90
C VAL A 33 -4.62 -10.28 -7.17
N ALA A 34 -5.56 -10.36 -8.11
CA ALA A 34 -6.16 -11.63 -8.51
C ALA A 34 -5.11 -12.57 -9.10
N ASP A 35 -4.27 -12.07 -10.02
CA ASP A 35 -3.16 -12.82 -10.61
C ASP A 35 -2.13 -13.25 -9.56
N LEU A 36 -1.82 -12.35 -8.61
CA LEU A 36 -0.92 -12.63 -7.50
C LEU A 36 -1.44 -13.79 -6.64
N GLN A 37 -2.73 -13.78 -6.29
CA GLN A 37 -3.33 -14.87 -5.51
C GLN A 37 -3.43 -16.17 -6.31
N GLN A 38 -3.64 -16.10 -7.62
CA GLN A 38 -3.63 -17.30 -8.47
C GLN A 38 -2.23 -17.92 -8.57
N ALA A 39 -1.21 -17.11 -8.85
CA ALA A 39 0.17 -17.58 -9.04
C ALA A 39 0.87 -17.95 -7.73
N TYR A 40 0.55 -17.26 -6.63
CA TYR A 40 1.22 -17.41 -5.33
C TYR A 40 0.30 -17.85 -4.20
N GLY A 41 -0.90 -18.37 -4.48
CA GLY A 41 -1.94 -18.68 -3.47
C GLY A 41 -1.53 -19.63 -2.34
N ARG A 42 -0.41 -20.34 -2.51
CA ARG A 42 0.22 -21.11 -1.41
C ARG A 42 0.81 -20.23 -0.32
N TRP A 43 1.34 -19.05 -0.68
CA TRP A 43 1.98 -18.09 0.22
C TRP A 43 1.12 -16.85 0.45
N VAL A 44 0.52 -16.31 -0.62
CA VAL A 44 -0.29 -15.09 -0.57
C VAL A 44 -1.76 -15.48 -0.43
N ARG A 45 -2.33 -15.24 0.76
CA ARG A 45 -3.76 -15.43 1.04
C ARG A 45 -4.32 -14.15 1.60
N LEU A 46 -4.97 -13.37 0.75
CA LEU A 46 -5.54 -12.08 1.12
C LEU A 46 -7.04 -12.25 1.39
N PRO A 47 -7.58 -11.60 2.43
CA PRO A 47 -9.02 -11.63 2.65
C PRO A 47 -9.76 -10.88 1.53
N PRO A 48 -11.04 -11.20 1.24
CA PRO A 48 -11.83 -10.46 0.25
C PRO A 48 -11.92 -8.95 0.55
N CYS A 49 -11.82 -8.56 1.82
CA CYS A 49 -11.81 -7.17 2.28
C CYS A 49 -10.44 -6.48 2.17
N TRP A 50 -9.44 -7.08 1.51
CA TRP A 50 -8.12 -6.45 1.33
C TRP A 50 -8.18 -5.00 0.80
N PRO A 51 -9.10 -4.59 -0.12
CA PRO A 51 -9.10 -3.22 -0.63
C PRO A 51 -9.43 -2.18 0.45
N CYS A 52 -10.15 -2.60 1.50
CA CYS A 52 -10.61 -1.75 2.60
C CYS A 52 -9.47 -1.42 3.57
N HIS A 53 -8.43 -2.24 3.60
CA HIS A 53 -7.28 -2.06 4.48
C HIS A 53 -6.26 -1.12 3.82
N ARG A 54 -6.17 0.12 4.30
CA ARG A 54 -5.29 1.14 3.70
C ARG A 54 -3.83 0.70 3.73
N ALA A 55 -3.37 0.14 4.85
CA ALA A 55 -1.99 -0.33 5.00
C ALA A 55 -1.68 -1.46 4.00
N LEU A 56 -2.53 -2.49 3.97
CA LEU A 56 -2.38 -3.62 3.05
C LEU A 56 -2.42 -3.19 1.59
N ARG A 57 -3.39 -2.34 1.22
CA ARG A 57 -3.48 -1.77 -0.13
C ARG A 57 -2.21 -1.03 -0.53
N THR A 58 -1.63 -0.25 0.38
CA THR A 58 -0.39 0.50 0.14
C THR A 58 0.79 -0.45 -0.12
N GLU A 59 0.93 -1.50 0.69
CA GLU A 59 1.98 -2.50 0.49
C GLU A 59 1.81 -3.27 -0.82
N LEU A 60 0.59 -3.72 -1.14
CA LEU A 60 0.29 -4.39 -2.41
C LEU A 60 0.61 -3.50 -3.60
N THR A 61 0.30 -2.20 -3.51
CA THR A 61 0.67 -1.22 -4.53
C THR A 61 2.19 -1.17 -4.72
N ALA A 62 2.96 -1.12 -3.63
CA ALA A 62 4.43 -1.09 -3.71
C ALA A 62 4.99 -2.36 -4.40
N PHE A 63 4.48 -3.54 -4.06
CA PHE A 63 4.88 -4.79 -4.70
C PHE A 63 4.49 -4.85 -6.18
N TRP A 64 3.31 -4.33 -6.53
CA TRP A 64 2.84 -4.25 -7.90
C TRP A 64 3.77 -3.38 -8.76
N TYR A 65 4.11 -2.17 -8.31
CA TYR A 65 5.01 -1.29 -9.05
C TYR A 65 6.45 -1.81 -9.08
N TRP A 66 6.94 -2.44 -8.00
CA TRP A 66 8.25 -3.10 -8.03
C TRP A 66 8.26 -4.23 -9.07
N ARG A 67 7.17 -5.02 -9.16
CA ARG A 67 7.07 -6.05 -10.19
C ARG A 67 7.07 -5.47 -11.60
N GLN A 68 6.29 -4.42 -11.85
CA GLN A 68 6.30 -3.71 -13.13
C GLN A 68 7.68 -3.16 -13.48
N HIS A 69 8.41 -2.61 -12.51
CA HIS A 69 9.77 -2.14 -12.72
C HIS A 69 10.71 -3.26 -13.18
N ILE A 70 10.63 -4.44 -12.56
CA ILE A 70 11.41 -5.61 -12.96
C ILE A 70 10.99 -6.09 -14.36
N ASP A 71 9.69 -6.17 -14.64
CA ASP A 71 9.19 -6.71 -15.92
C ASP A 71 9.43 -5.77 -17.11
N THR A 72 9.49 -4.45 -16.88
CA THR A 72 9.70 -3.44 -17.93
C THR A 72 11.12 -2.87 -17.97
N GLY A 73 11.94 -3.14 -16.96
CA GLY A 73 13.28 -2.62 -16.82
C GLY A 73 14.27 -3.34 -17.73
N ALA A 74 14.90 -2.60 -18.65
CA ALA A 74 15.97 -3.13 -19.51
C ALA A 74 17.19 -3.67 -18.74
N ASN A 75 17.34 -3.27 -17.46
CA ASN A 75 18.47 -3.65 -16.59
C ASN A 75 18.04 -4.51 -15.38
N ALA A 76 16.84 -5.08 -15.39
CA ALA A 76 16.40 -5.94 -14.30
C ALA A 76 17.32 -7.16 -14.18
N THR A 77 17.86 -7.40 -12.98
CA THR A 77 18.79 -8.52 -12.76
C THR A 77 18.08 -9.73 -12.17
N PRO A 78 18.62 -10.95 -12.36
CA PRO A 78 18.10 -12.15 -11.69
C PRO A 78 18.03 -11.99 -10.16
N GLU A 79 19.01 -11.32 -9.55
CA GLU A 79 19.06 -11.05 -8.12
C GLU A 79 17.90 -10.15 -7.67
N GLU A 80 17.52 -9.17 -8.48
CA GLU A 80 16.38 -8.30 -8.19
C GLU A 80 15.06 -9.07 -8.24
N SER A 81 14.91 -9.94 -9.23
CA SER A 81 13.75 -10.85 -9.33
C SER A 81 13.66 -11.77 -8.11
N VAL A 82 14.77 -12.40 -7.72
CA VAL A 82 14.84 -13.25 -6.51
C VAL A 82 14.48 -12.44 -5.26
N ARG A 83 14.99 -11.22 -5.13
CA ARG A 83 14.70 -10.32 -4.00
C ARG A 83 13.22 -10.00 -3.90
N TRP A 84 12.58 -9.68 -5.03
CA TRP A 84 11.14 -9.44 -5.08
C TRP A 84 10.35 -10.65 -4.56
N HIS A 85 10.68 -11.87 -5.01
CA HIS A 85 9.99 -13.08 -4.52
C HIS A 85 10.23 -13.34 -3.03
N GLN A 86 11.43 -13.09 -2.52
CA GLN A 86 11.74 -13.25 -1.09
C GLN A 86 10.95 -12.24 -0.25
N SER A 87 10.97 -10.96 -0.63
CA SER A 87 10.20 -9.91 0.02
C SER A 87 8.71 -10.20 0.01
N LEU A 88 8.17 -10.67 -1.13
CA LEU A 88 6.76 -11.03 -1.24
C LEU A 88 6.38 -12.12 -0.23
N ARG A 89 7.19 -13.17 -0.09
CA ARG A 89 6.89 -14.27 0.84
C ARG A 89 6.91 -13.82 2.30
N MET A 90 7.87 -12.97 2.67
CA MET A 90 7.95 -12.42 4.04
C MET A 90 6.76 -11.51 4.33
N SER A 91 6.41 -10.61 3.41
CA SER A 91 5.24 -9.73 3.57
C SER A 91 3.93 -10.50 3.58
N ALA A 92 3.79 -11.54 2.75
CA ALA A 92 2.61 -12.40 2.75
C ALA A 92 2.35 -13.08 4.09
N GLN A 93 3.40 -13.48 4.80
CA GLN A 93 3.27 -13.98 6.17
C GLN A 93 2.75 -12.89 7.11
N ALA A 94 3.33 -11.68 7.08
CA ALA A 94 2.88 -10.57 7.90
C ALA A 94 1.41 -10.18 7.60
N TRP A 95 0.99 -10.21 6.33
CA TRP A 95 -0.40 -9.94 5.94
C TRP A 95 -1.35 -11.00 6.48
N ALA A 96 -0.96 -12.27 6.43
CA ALA A 96 -1.77 -13.36 6.98
C ALA A 96 -1.92 -13.22 8.50
N GLU A 97 -0.86 -12.82 9.21
CA GLU A 97 -0.89 -12.60 10.66
C GLU A 97 -1.76 -11.38 11.03
N ALA A 98 -1.63 -10.27 10.30
CA ALA A 98 -2.35 -9.03 10.59
C ALA A 98 -3.81 -9.04 10.13
N PHE A 99 -4.11 -9.65 8.98
CA PHE A 99 -5.41 -9.54 8.31
C PHE A 99 -6.10 -10.87 8.02
N GLY A 100 -5.46 -12.01 8.26
CA GLY A 100 -6.00 -13.34 7.88
C GLY A 100 -7.30 -13.74 8.58
N GLY A 101 -7.63 -13.12 9.70
CA GLY A 101 -8.90 -13.30 10.42
C GLY A 101 -10.01 -12.33 10.01
N CYS A 102 -9.72 -11.39 9.10
CA CYS A 102 -10.62 -10.29 8.79
C CYS A 102 -11.84 -10.74 7.97
N ARG A 103 -13.05 -10.32 8.36
CA ARG A 103 -14.33 -10.72 7.75
C ARG A 103 -15.31 -9.56 7.60
N HIS A 104 -14.82 -8.36 7.30
CA HIS A 104 -15.71 -7.21 7.09
C HIS A 104 -16.55 -7.42 5.82
N GLU A 105 -17.86 -7.24 5.94
CA GLU A 105 -18.82 -7.36 4.82
C GLU A 105 -18.90 -6.08 3.97
N SER A 106 -18.41 -4.93 4.47
CA SER A 106 -18.50 -3.64 3.79
C SER A 106 -17.14 -2.97 3.56
N VAL A 107 -17.06 -2.17 2.49
CA VAL A 107 -15.81 -1.54 2.01
C VAL A 107 -15.41 -0.29 2.82
N GLY A 108 -16.30 0.20 3.68
CA GLY A 108 -16.22 1.56 4.24
C GLY A 108 -15.55 1.72 5.61
N GLU A 109 -15.48 0.69 6.45
CA GLU A 109 -15.33 0.91 7.90
C GLU A 109 -13.92 0.77 8.50
N VAL A 110 -12.89 0.35 7.74
CA VAL A 110 -11.79 -0.37 8.42
C VAL A 110 -10.54 0.45 8.77
N ASP A 111 -10.17 1.48 8.00
CA ASP A 111 -8.89 2.21 8.25
C ASP A 111 -8.91 3.73 8.03
N GLU A 112 -9.96 4.31 7.44
CA GLU A 112 -10.00 5.77 7.18
C GLU A 112 -10.57 6.57 8.37
N GLU A 113 -11.36 5.93 9.23
CA GLU A 113 -11.90 6.51 10.47
C GLU A 113 -11.12 5.97 11.68
N ARG A 114 -9.99 6.59 12.03
CA ARG A 114 -9.47 6.45 13.40
C ARG A 114 -9.04 7.81 13.92
N ASP A 115 -9.83 8.31 14.87
CA ASP A 115 -9.53 9.34 15.87
C ASP A 115 -8.11 9.25 16.47
N VAL A 116 -7.43 8.11 16.30
CA VAL A 116 -6.06 7.86 16.76
C VAL A 116 -5.02 8.72 16.03
N ARG A 117 -5.22 9.12 14.77
CA ARG A 117 -4.19 9.92 14.05
C ARG A 117 -3.96 11.27 14.74
N GLU A 118 -5.03 11.97 15.09
CA GLU A 118 -4.93 13.27 15.75
C GLU A 118 -4.31 13.13 17.14
N ALA A 119 -4.79 12.15 17.92
CA ALA A 119 -4.21 11.83 19.23
C ALA A 119 -2.72 11.45 19.17
N MET A 120 -2.27 10.73 18.14
CA MET A 120 -0.84 10.39 17.95
C MET A 120 -0.01 11.62 17.55
N LEU A 121 -0.57 12.52 16.74
CA LEU A 121 0.09 13.78 16.39
C LEU A 121 0.20 14.71 17.61
N GLU A 122 -0.84 14.78 18.42
CA GLU A 122 -0.84 15.50 19.69
C GLU A 122 0.22 14.91 20.64
N ALA A 123 0.24 13.59 20.83
CA ALA A 123 1.23 12.91 21.66
C ALA A 123 2.68 13.10 21.17
N ALA A 124 2.89 13.27 19.87
CA ALA A 124 4.21 13.53 19.29
C ALA A 124 4.67 15.00 19.45
N THR A 125 3.75 15.94 19.72
CA THR A 125 4.04 17.37 19.76
C THR A 125 5.11 17.75 20.80
N PRO A 126 5.06 17.27 22.06
CA PRO A 126 6.10 17.58 23.05
C PRO A 126 7.50 17.10 22.65
N TYR A 127 7.59 16.01 21.89
CA TYR A 127 8.87 15.49 21.38
C TYR A 127 9.41 16.40 20.26
N LEU A 128 8.54 16.79 19.32
CA LEU A 128 8.92 17.69 18.23
C LEU A 128 9.40 19.04 18.76
N ASP A 129 8.68 19.64 19.70
CA ASP A 129 9.05 20.92 20.33
C ASP A 129 10.43 20.85 21.01
N ARG A 130 10.75 19.71 21.65
CA ARG A 130 12.06 19.49 22.28
C ARG A 130 13.20 19.34 21.26
N VAL A 131 12.94 18.70 20.13
CA VAL A 131 13.96 18.42 19.10
C VAL A 131 14.19 19.63 18.18
N THR A 132 13.15 20.41 17.88
CA THR A 132 13.25 21.55 16.95
C THR A 132 13.51 22.88 17.65
N GLY A 133 13.27 22.98 18.97
CA GLY A 133 13.45 24.22 19.73
C GLY A 133 12.42 25.31 19.40
N GLN A 134 11.36 24.98 18.65
CA GLN A 134 10.25 25.87 18.34
C GLN A 134 8.97 25.30 18.96
N PRO A 135 8.25 26.05 19.82
CA PRO A 135 6.98 25.58 20.35
C PRO A 135 5.95 25.46 19.22
N SER A 136 5.21 24.35 19.21
CA SER A 136 4.08 24.14 18.30
C SER A 136 3.00 25.20 18.52
N ARG A 137 2.44 25.72 17.41
CA ARG A 137 1.36 26.74 17.39
C ARG A 137 0.06 26.31 18.07
N ALA A 138 -0.02 25.08 18.58
CA ALA A 138 -1.18 24.56 19.31
C ALA A 138 -1.35 25.16 20.72
N SER A 139 -0.36 25.90 21.25
CA SER A 139 -0.36 26.42 22.62
C SER A 139 -0.89 27.86 22.79
N GLU A 140 -1.45 28.48 21.74
CA GLU A 140 -1.94 29.88 21.77
C GLU A 140 -3.47 30.02 21.75
N ALA A 141 -4.23 28.96 22.05
CA ALA A 141 -5.69 29.01 22.18
C ALA A 141 -6.14 29.01 23.64
#